data_AF-A0A7C3B346-F1
#
_entry.id   AF-A0A7C3B346-F1
#
_cell.length_a   1.000
_cell.length_b   1.000
_cell.length_c   1.000
_cell.angle_alpha   90.00
_cell.angle_beta   90.00
_cell.angle_gamma   90.00
#
_symmetry.space_group_name_H-M   'P 1'
#
loop_
_entity.id
_entity.type
_entity.pdbx_description
1 polymer ?
#
loop_
_entity_poly.entity_id
_entity_poly.type
_entity_poly.pdbx_seq_one_letter_code
_entity_poly.pdbx_strand_id
1 'polypeptide(L)' 'HLRDKITERLLAIDRTHYTQDRKDLIKAGAIQSFEELFKTSPDKERILAFVKEQLDCQSPKTRKIAKNFLDTYG' A
#
# COMPACT_ATOMS: atom_id res chain seq x y z
N HIS A 1 9.30 5.98 17.17
CA HIS A 1 9.90 5.26 16.03
C HIS A 1 9.57 5.95 14.71
N LEU A 2 10.55 6.02 13.79
CA LEU A 2 10.36 6.64 12.47
C LEU A 2 9.59 5.72 11.50
N ARG A 3 9.83 4.40 11.58
CA ARG A 3 9.17 3.39 10.74
C ARG A 3 7.65 3.45 10.88
N ASP A 4 7.15 3.43 12.11
CA ASP A 4 5.71 3.41 12.38
C ASP A 4 5.02 4.67 11.84
N LYS A 5 5.66 5.85 12.00
CA LYS A 5 5.19 7.12 11.42
C LYS A 5 5.14 7.10 9.89
N ILE A 6 6.08 6.40 9.24
CA ILE A 6 6.09 6.24 7.79
C ILE A 6 4.95 5.31 7.37
N THR A 7 4.78 4.16 8.05
CA THR A 7 3.67 3.23 7.81
C THR A 7 2.34 3.96 7.93
N GLU A 8 2.11 4.72 8.99
CA GLU A 8 0.88 5.50 9.19
C GLU A 8 0.60 6.49 8.05
N ARG A 9 1.65 7.19 7.56
CA ARG A 9 1.50 8.14 6.45
C ARG A 9 1.17 7.43 5.14
N LEU A 10 1.79 6.29 4.87
CA LEU A 10 1.53 5.49 3.67
C LEU A 10 0.11 4.90 3.70
N LEU A 11 -0.37 4.45 4.86
CA LEU A 11 -1.74 3.96 5.00
C LEU A 11 -2.81 5.08 4.85
N ALA A 12 -2.42 6.35 4.99
CA ALA A 12 -3.33 7.49 4.94
C ALA A 12 -3.37 8.21 3.58
N ILE A 13 -2.79 7.65 2.51
CA ILE A 13 -2.70 8.30 1.18
C ILE A 13 -4.06 8.75 0.65
N ASP A 14 -5.13 8.00 0.92
CA ASP A 14 -6.48 8.35 0.45
C ASP A 14 -7.02 9.66 1.04
N ARG A 15 -6.50 10.10 2.19
CA ARG A 15 -6.88 11.36 2.86
C ARG A 15 -6.16 12.58 2.30
N THR A 16 -5.30 12.42 1.30
CA THR A 16 -4.57 13.54 0.66
C THR A 16 -5.44 14.29 -0.35
N HIS A 17 -5.07 15.53 -0.67
CA HIS A 17 -5.78 16.39 -1.64
C HIS A 17 -5.45 16.06 -3.11
N TYR A 18 -4.59 15.08 -3.37
CA TYR A 18 -4.16 14.74 -4.73
C TYR A 18 -5.30 14.17 -5.58
N THR A 19 -5.18 14.30 -6.90
CA THR A 19 -6.08 13.64 -7.85
C THR A 19 -5.99 12.11 -7.71
N GLN A 20 -7.04 11.39 -8.12
CA GLN A 20 -7.09 9.93 -8.00
C GLN A 20 -5.89 9.26 -8.70
N ASP A 21 -5.53 9.70 -9.90
CA ASP A 21 -4.37 9.15 -10.62
C ASP A 21 -3.06 9.32 -9.85
N ARG A 22 -2.87 10.48 -9.18
CA ARG A 22 -1.69 10.71 -8.35
C ARG A 22 -1.72 9.84 -7.09
N LYS A 23 -2.88 9.67 -6.46
CA LYS A 23 -3.03 8.76 -5.31
C LYS A 23 -2.69 7.32 -5.69
N ASP A 24 -3.19 6.85 -6.82
CA ASP A 24 -2.95 5.49 -7.30
C ASP A 24 -1.46 5.22 -7.61
N LEU A 25 -0.75 6.23 -8.13
CA LEU A 25 0.71 6.16 -8.32
C LEU A 25 1.46 6.09 -6.97
N ILE A 26 1.08 6.91 -6.00
CA ILE A 26 1.71 6.89 -4.66
C ILE A 26 1.42 5.55 -3.97
N LYS A 27 0.20 5.03 -4.10
CA LYS A 27 -0.20 3.71 -3.58
C LYS A 27 0.64 2.58 -4.17
N ALA A 28 0.91 2.60 -5.48
CA ALA A 28 1.81 1.62 -6.09
C ALA A 28 3.20 1.64 -5.43
N GLY A 29 3.78 2.83 -5.23
CA GLY A 29 5.06 2.98 -4.53
C GLY A 29 4.99 2.51 -3.07
N ALA A 30 3.89 2.81 -2.37
CA ALA A 30 3.68 2.38 -0.99
C ALA A 30 3.65 0.85 -0.86
N ILE A 31 2.95 0.15 -1.76
CA ILE A 31 2.90 -1.32 -1.75
C ILE A 31 4.30 -1.91 -1.97
N GLN A 32 5.09 -1.35 -2.90
CA GLN A 32 6.47 -1.79 -3.12
C GLN A 32 7.35 -1.59 -1.87
N SER A 33 7.24 -0.43 -1.19
CA SER A 33 7.94 -0.22 0.08
C SER A 33 7.46 -1.18 1.18
N PHE A 34 6.18 -1.56 1.18
CA PHE A 34 5.67 -2.57 2.10
C PHE A 34 6.27 -3.94 1.85
N GLU A 35 6.54 -4.34 0.61
CA GLU A 35 7.17 -5.64 0.30
C GLU A 35 8.52 -5.80 1.02
N GLU A 36 9.31 -4.73 1.07
CA GLU A 36 10.64 -4.73 1.69
C GLU A 36 10.59 -4.92 3.21
N LEU A 37 9.57 -4.38 3.87
CA LEU A 37 9.48 -4.35 5.33
C LEU A 37 8.44 -5.32 5.93
N PHE A 38 7.56 -5.91 5.11
CA PHE A 38 6.41 -6.69 5.57
C PHE A 38 6.79 -7.81 6.53
N LYS A 39 7.83 -8.59 6.21
CA LYS A 39 8.25 -9.75 7.01
C LYS A 39 8.56 -9.39 8.47
N THR A 40 9.09 -8.19 8.70
CA THR A 40 9.51 -7.68 10.01
C THR A 40 8.55 -6.65 10.60
N SER A 41 7.43 -6.36 9.92
CA SER A 41 6.45 -5.37 10.37
C SER A 41 5.55 -5.94 11.48
N PRO A 42 5.26 -5.20 12.57
CA PRO A 42 4.18 -5.54 13.48
C PRO A 42 2.80 -5.22 12.88
N ASP A 43 2.72 -4.32 11.89
CA ASP A 43 1.47 -3.84 11.28
C ASP A 43 0.99 -4.71 10.10
N LYS A 44 1.29 -6.01 10.06
CA LYS A 44 1.01 -6.88 8.91
C LYS A 44 -0.45 -6.85 8.48
N GLU A 45 -1.37 -6.93 9.44
CA GLU A 45 -2.81 -6.92 9.15
C GLU A 45 -3.27 -5.61 8.50
N ARG A 46 -2.76 -4.47 8.99
CA ARG A 46 -3.09 -3.14 8.45
C ARG A 46 -2.54 -2.96 7.03
N ILE A 47 -1.33 -3.46 6.79
CA ILE A 47 -0.73 -3.47 5.45
C ILE A 47 -1.55 -4.36 4.51
N LEU A 48 -1.93 -5.57 4.93
CA LEU A 48 -2.75 -6.47 4.12
C LEU A 48 -4.12 -5.86 3.79
N ALA A 49 -4.78 -5.22 4.76
CA ALA A 49 -6.04 -4.52 4.52
C ALA A 49 -5.89 -3.41 3.48
N PHE A 50 -4.87 -2.55 3.63
CA PHE A 50 -4.57 -1.49 2.67
C PHE A 50 -4.27 -2.04 1.26
N VAL A 51 -3.50 -3.12 1.15
CA VAL A 51 -3.19 -3.73 -0.15
C VAL A 51 -4.43 -4.33 -0.79
N LYS A 52 -5.30 -5.01 -0.02
CA LYS A 52 -6.57 -5.57 -0.51
C LYS A 52 -7.48 -4.51 -1.11
N GLU A 53 -7.60 -3.35 -0.48
CA GLU A 53 -8.38 -2.23 -1.01
C GLU A 53 -7.87 -1.75 -2.38
N GLN A 54 -6.60 -1.98 -2.72
CA GLN A 54 -6.05 -1.56 -4.01
C GLN A 54 -6.35 -2.53 -5.16
N LEU A 55 -6.99 -3.67 -4.91
CA LEU A 55 -7.48 -4.53 -5.99
C LEU A 55 -8.58 -3.87 -6.83
N ASP A 56 -9.30 -2.90 -6.26
CA ASP A 56 -10.41 -2.18 -6.90
C ASP A 56 -10.06 -0.74 -7.33
N CYS A 57 -8.78 -0.33 -7.23
CA CYS A 57 -8.37 1.01 -7.65
C CYS A 57 -8.41 1.18 -9.18
N GLN A 58 -8.34 2.43 -9.67
CA GLN A 58 -8.48 2.75 -11.10
C GLN A 58 -7.23 2.36 -11.91
N SER A 59 -6.05 2.49 -11.32
CA SER A 59 -4.76 2.14 -11.95
C SER A 59 -4.58 0.63 -12.17
N PRO A 60 -4.49 0.14 -13.42
CA PRO A 60 -4.22 -1.27 -13.72
C PRO A 60 -2.88 -1.74 -13.17
N LYS A 61 -1.88 -0.85 -13.15
CA LYS A 61 -0.55 -1.14 -12.59
C LYS A 61 -0.64 -1.37 -11.09
N THR A 62 -1.37 -0.52 -10.38
CA THR A 62 -1.51 -0.62 -8.92
C THR A 62 -2.26 -1.89 -8.54
N ARG A 63 -3.34 -2.25 -9.26
CA ARG A 63 -4.03 -3.55 -9.09
C ARG A 63 -3.10 -4.74 -9.27
N LYS A 64 -2.24 -4.73 -10.30
CA LYS A 64 -1.27 -5.81 -10.56
C LYS A 64 -0.27 -5.96 -9.42
N ILE A 65 0.27 -4.86 -8.91
CA ILE A 65 1.22 -4.88 -7.78
C ILE A 65 0.53 -5.38 -6.51
N ALA A 66 -0.69 -4.89 -6.23
CA ALA A 66 -1.47 -5.35 -5.09
C ALA A 66 -1.76 -6.86 -5.13
N LYS A 67 -2.13 -7.39 -6.31
CA LYS A 67 -2.33 -8.82 -6.49
C LYS A 67 -1.06 -9.62 -6.21
N ASN A 68 0.08 -9.23 -6.79
CA ASN A 68 1.35 -9.93 -6.57
C ASN A 68 1.76 -9.95 -5.09
N PHE A 69 1.56 -8.84 -4.38
CA PHE A 69 1.80 -8.75 -2.95
C PHE A 69 0.97 -9.77 -2.18
N LEU A 70 -0.34 -9.84 -2.47
CA LEU A 70 -1.27 -10.74 -1.78
C LEU A 70 -1.04 -12.21 -2.14
N ASP A 71 -0.63 -12.51 -3.37
CA ASP A 71 -0.24 -13.88 -3.74
C ASP A 71 0.99 -14.37 -2.93
N THR A 72 1.83 -13.43 -2.46
CA THR A 72 3.04 -13.72 -1.66
C THR A 72 2.78 -13.74 -0.15
N TYR A 73 1.91 -12.86 0.33
CA TYR A 73 1.78 -12.52 1.76
C TYR A 73 0.36 -12.59 2.32
N GLY A 74 -0.64 -12.78 1.46
CA GLY A 74 -2.08 -12.70 1.76
C GLY A 74 -2.69 -13.96 2.31
#